data_AF-A0A6I4TUJ1-F1
#
_entry.id   AF-A0A6I4TUJ1-F1
#
_cell.length_a   1.000
_cell.length_b   1.000
_cell.length_c   1.000
_cell.angle_alpha   90.00
_cell.angle_beta   90.00
_cell.angle_gamma   90.00
#
_symmetry.space_group_name_H-M   'P 1'
#
loop_
_entity.id
_entity.type
_entity.pdbx_description
1 polymer ?
#
loop_
_entity_poly.entity_id
_entity_poly.type
_entity_poly.pdbx_seq_one_letter_code
_entity_poly.pdbx_strand_id
1 'polypeptide(L)' 'MLREVLITVMVFAAFASAVATYLFAFHGTSSLKDVLSTAFAGTVGVHVGRYIERRLARG' A
#
# COMPACT_ATOMS: atom_id res chain seq x y z
N MET A 1 -15.24 -11.59 -4.41
CA MET A 1 -14.22 -12.02 -3.43
C MET A 1 -12.84 -12.21 -4.06
N LEU A 2 -12.64 -13.14 -5.02
CA LEU A 2 -11.31 -13.37 -5.64
C LEU A 2 -10.73 -12.11 -6.29
N ARG A 3 -11.56 -11.34 -7.01
CA ARG A 3 -11.16 -10.08 -7.65
C ARG A 3 -10.65 -9.05 -6.64
N GLU A 4 -11.37 -8.84 -5.53
CA GLU A 4 -10.92 -7.89 -4.49
C GLU A 4 -9.63 -8.33 -3.80
N VAL A 5 -9.45 -9.64 -3.60
CA VAL A 5 -8.21 -10.20 -3.06
C VAL A 5 -7.05 -9.92 -4.02
N LEU A 6 -7.21 -10.21 -5.31
CA LEU A 6 -6.19 -9.94 -6.33
C LEU A 6 -5.83 -8.46 -6.41
N ILE A 7 -6.82 -7.57 -6.37
CA ILE A 7 -6.57 -6.12 -6.36
C ILE A 7 -5.79 -5.71 -5.11
N THR A 8 -6.16 -6.23 -3.95
CA THR A 8 -5.47 -5.91 -2.69
C THR A 8 -4.01 -6.38 -2.73
N VAL A 9 -3.75 -7.59 -3.25
CA VAL A 9 -2.39 -8.12 -3.43
C VAL A 9 -1.60 -7.25 -4.41
N MET A 10 -2.19 -6.85 -5.54
CA MET A 10 -1.52 -6.00 -6.53
C MET A 10 -1.19 -4.62 -5.98
N VAL A 11 -2.11 -4.00 -5.23
CA VAL A 11 -1.86 -2.70 -4.57
C VAL A 11 -0.72 -2.84 -3.56
N PHE A 12 -0.74 -3.88 -2.73
CA PHE A 12 0.32 -4.13 -1.76
C PHE A 12 1.68 -4.36 -2.42
N ALA A 13 1.73 -5.20 -3.47
CA ALA A 13 2.95 -5.46 -4.21
C ALA A 13 3.51 -4.21 -4.89
N ALA A 14 2.64 -3.36 -5.44
CA ALA A 14 3.03 -2.09 -6.04
C ALA A 14 3.64 -1.14 -5.00
N PHE A 15 3.00 -1.00 -3.83
CA PHE A 15 3.56 -0.21 -2.73
C PHE A 15 4.88 -0.78 -2.21
N ALA A 16 4.98 -2.10 -2.01
CA ALA A 16 6.20 -2.74 -1.56
C ALA A 16 7.36 -2.51 -2.54
N SER A 17 7.09 -2.60 -3.84
CA SER A 17 8.08 -2.32 -4.88
C SER A 17 8.53 -0.87 -4.87
N ALA A 18 7.59 0.08 -4.74
CA ALA A 18 7.90 1.50 -4.68
C ALA A 18 8.72 1.86 -3.43
N VAL A 19 8.32 1.35 -2.26
CA VAL A 19 9.04 1.58 -0.99
C VAL A 19 10.43 0.95 -1.03
N ALA A 20 10.56 -0.29 -1.52
CA ALA A 20 11.86 -0.94 -1.65
C ALA A 20 12.80 -0.15 -2.56
N THR A 21 12.29 0.32 -3.71
CA THR A 21 13.05 1.15 -4.65
C THR A 21 13.47 2.46 -4.01
N TYR A 22 12.56 3.15 -3.32
CA TYR A 22 12.84 4.40 -2.62
C TYR A 22 13.90 4.22 -1.53
N LEU A 23 13.74 3.21 -0.68
CA LEU A 23 14.67 2.93 0.40
C LEU A 23 16.04 2.52 -0.12
N PHE A 24 16.10 1.70 -1.18
CA PHE A 24 17.34 1.34 -1.85
C PHE A 24 18.06 2.57 -2.42
N ALA A 25 17.32 3.48 -3.07
CA ALA A 25 17.89 4.66 -3.70
C ALA A 25 18.38 5.73 -2.70
N PHE A 26 17.72 5.88 -1.54
CA PHE A 26 17.92 7.03 -0.66
C PHE A 26 18.34 6.70 0.79
N HIS A 27 18.18 5.45 1.25
CA HIS A 27 18.39 5.07 2.65
C HIS A 27 19.35 3.88 2.82
N GLY A 28 20.00 3.42 1.75
CA GLY A 28 20.96 2.31 1.80
C GLY A 28 20.28 0.98 2.18
N THR A 29 20.93 0.17 3.02
CA THR A 29 20.38 -1.12 3.47
C THR A 29 19.22 -0.89 4.44
N SER A 30 18.00 -0.94 3.94
CA SER A 30 16.79 -0.92 4.76
C SER A 30 16.28 -2.34 5.03
N SER A 31 15.67 -2.55 6.19
CA SER A 31 15.21 -3.88 6.57
C SER A 31 13.94 -4.27 5.82
N LEU A 32 13.72 -5.58 5.61
CA LEU A 32 12.48 -6.08 5.00
C LEU A 32 11.23 -5.63 5.78
N LYS A 33 11.37 -5.47 7.10
CA LYS A 33 10.31 -4.95 7.97
C LYS A 33 9.90 -3.55 7.57
N ASP A 34 10.84 -2.67 7.25
CA ASP A 34 10.55 -1.27 6.92
C ASP A 34 9.80 -1.17 5.59
N VAL A 35 10.20 -1.99 4.60
CA VAL A 35 9.50 -2.10 3.32
C VAL A 35 8.07 -2.59 3.52
N LEU A 36 7.89 -3.72 4.22
CA LEU A 36 6.58 -4.35 4.37
C LEU A 36 5.63 -3.54 5.23
N SER A 37 6.10 -2.95 6.33
CA SER A 37 5.27 -2.14 7.22
C SER A 37 4.79 -0.86 6.55
N THR A 38 5.66 -0.20 5.79
CA THR A 38 5.30 1.01 5.03
C THR A 38 4.34 0.66 3.89
N ALA A 39 4.60 -0.43 3.14
CA ALA A 39 3.70 -0.89 2.09
C ALA A 39 2.32 -1.29 2.61
N PHE A 40 2.29 -1.93 3.79
CA PHE A 40 1.05 -2.27 4.47
C PHE A 40 0.26 -1.01 4.85
N ALA A 41 0.92 -0.02 5.47
CA ALA A 41 0.30 1.25 5.82
C ALA A 41 -0.27 1.97 4.59
N GLY A 42 0.47 2.01 3.47
CA GLY A 42 0.01 2.58 2.21
C GLY A 42 -1.22 1.86 1.65
N THR A 43 -1.21 0.51 1.69
CA THR A 43 -2.34 -0.31 1.24
C THR A 43 -3.59 -0.06 2.07
N VAL A 44 -3.46 -0.03 3.41
CA VAL A 44 -4.58 0.30 4.31
C VAL A 44 -5.10 1.71 4.03
N GLY A 45 -4.20 2.68 3.84
CA GLY A 45 -4.55 4.07 3.49
C GLY A 45 -5.42 4.17 2.24
N VAL A 46 -5.13 3.39 1.19
CA VAL A 46 -5.97 3.34 -0.02
C VAL A 46 -7.38 2.83 0.30
N HIS A 47 -7.49 1.74 1.07
CA HIS A 47 -8.80 1.15 1.38
C HIS A 47 -9.63 2.09 2.25
N VAL A 48 -9.00 2.72 3.24
CA VAL A 48 -9.63 3.72 4.12
C VAL A 48 -10.04 4.96 3.31
N GLY A 49 -9.16 5.49 2.47
CA GLY A 49 -9.45 6.64 1.62
C GLY A 49 -10.65 6.39 0.70
N ARG A 50 -10.70 5.24 0.04
CA ARG A 50 -11.85 4.83 -0.79
C ARG A 50 -13.13 4.60 0.01
N TYR A 51 -13.02 4.20 1.28
CA TYR A 51 -14.19 4.07 2.16
C TYR A 51 -14.76 5.46 2.49
N ILE A 52 -13.88 6.40 2.85
CA ILE A 52 -14.23 7.80 3.14
C ILE A 52 -14.81 8.47 1.89
N GLU A 53 -14.15 8.37 0.74
CA GLU A 53 -14.63 8.90 -0.55
C GLU A 53 -16.06 8.42 -0.85
N ARG A 54 -16.32 7.12 -0.68
CA ARG A 54 -17.66 6.54 -0.86
C ARG A 54 -18.67 6.96 0.19
N ARG A 55 -18.24 7.34 1.39
CA ARG A 55 -19.12 7.93 2.41
C ARG A 55 -19.50 9.34 2.01
N LEU A 56 -18.54 10.20 1.68
CA LEU A 56 -18.79 11.59 1.26
C LEU A 56 -19.65 11.68 0.00
N ALA A 57 -19.42 10.80 -0.98
CA ALA A 57 -20.23 10.77 -2.20
C ALA A 57 -21.72 10.40 -1.96
N ARG A 58 -22.06 9.89 -0.76
CA ARG A 58 -23.42 9.46 -0.41
C ARG A 58 -24.16 10.43 0.53
N GLY A 59 -23.59 11.60 0.84
CA GLY A 59 -24.15 12.60 1.77
C GLY A 59 -23.79 12.30 3.21
#